data_AF-A0A1M7A2D5-F1
#
_entry.id   AF-A0A1M7A2D5-F1
#
_cell.length_a   1.000
_cell.length_b   1.000
_cell.length_c   1.000
_cell.angle_alpha   90.00
_cell.angle_beta   90.00
_cell.angle_gamma   90.00
#
_symmetry.space_group_name_H-M   'P 1'
#
loop_
_entity.id
_entity.type
_entity.pdbx_description
1 polymer ?
#
loop_
_entity_poly.entity_id
_entity_poly.type
_entity_poly.pdbx_seq_one_letter_code
_entity_poly.pdbx_strand_id
1 'polypeptide(L)'
;MAIPLKQAADGQTVRHEWTADEIVQQARKVLDIKDNAMTEGVHFGVIPGCRKPSLWKAGAEKLCQAFRLEPRFETVARDDPDRTVEWEKIEYQTRRKITGTTKGFLEYRASCSLVHIPTGEAWVRNVGGVCNNYESKYRTMNPYDVANTLEKMAEKRAFVAAVLIATAASDIFTQDIEDLPHLNGENGNGRQRQTIPTRQAQTQTPPRTHNNAEYEHRDESVRCATDKQVAYIRGQLERKGIPAKDFFKDWEEEFDSLDTIPFNLVNDVLAWIREQ
;
A
#
# COMPACT_ATOMS: atom_id res chain seq x y z
N MET A 1 -21.25 20.08 -15.60
CA MET A 1 -22.59 19.75 -16.14
C MET A 1 -23.20 18.69 -15.23
N ALA A 2 -24.50 18.73 -14.92
CA ALA A 2 -25.11 17.66 -14.14
C ALA A 2 -25.00 16.32 -14.89
N ILE A 3 -24.35 15.32 -14.28
CA ILE A 3 -24.25 13.97 -14.84
C ILE A 3 -25.67 13.36 -14.78
N PRO A 4 -26.33 13.07 -15.91
CA PRO A 4 -27.74 12.70 -15.91
C PRO A 4 -28.01 11.44 -15.09
N LEU A 5 -29.22 11.35 -14.55
CA LEU A 5 -29.79 10.12 -14.01
C LEU A 5 -30.54 9.43 -15.13
N LYS A 6 -30.34 8.11 -15.27
CA LYS A 6 -31.05 7.28 -16.26
C LYS A 6 -32.53 7.27 -15.90
N GLN A 7 -33.38 7.88 -16.73
CA GLN A 7 -34.77 7.43 -16.81
C GLN A 7 -34.73 6.01 -17.38
N ALA A 8 -35.43 5.07 -16.73
CA ALA A 8 -35.48 3.70 -17.21
C ALA A 8 -36.06 3.69 -18.63
N ALA A 9 -35.37 3.04 -19.57
CA ALA A 9 -35.94 2.81 -20.88
C ALA A 9 -37.09 1.80 -20.72
N ASP A 10 -38.28 2.17 -21.22
CA ASP A 10 -39.48 1.37 -21.06
C ASP A 10 -39.27 -0.07 -21.55
N GLY A 11 -39.54 -1.04 -20.67
CA GLY A 11 -39.51 -2.46 -20.98
C GLY A 11 -38.25 -3.24 -20.60
N GLN A 12 -37.19 -2.62 -20.06
CA GLN A 12 -36.01 -3.35 -19.60
C GLN A 12 -36.16 -3.78 -18.12
N THR A 13 -36.24 -5.09 -17.86
CA THR A 13 -36.24 -5.64 -16.49
C THR A 13 -34.90 -5.35 -15.80
N VAL A 14 -34.88 -4.36 -14.91
CA VAL A 14 -33.70 -4.03 -14.10
C VAL A 14 -33.50 -5.11 -13.05
N ARG A 15 -32.49 -5.97 -13.24
CA ARG A 15 -32.06 -6.90 -12.20
C ARG A 15 -31.37 -6.09 -11.09
N HIS A 16 -32.01 -5.98 -9.93
CA HIS A 16 -31.56 -5.12 -8.83
C HIS A 16 -30.32 -5.64 -8.10
N GLU A 17 -30.03 -6.93 -8.20
CA GLU A 17 -28.95 -7.61 -7.47
C GLU A 17 -28.14 -8.53 -8.39
N TRP A 18 -26.87 -8.70 -8.04
CA TRP A 18 -25.95 -9.61 -8.72
C TRP A 18 -25.88 -10.94 -7.97
N THR A 19 -25.81 -12.04 -8.71
CA THR A 19 -25.54 -13.37 -8.15
C THR A 19 -24.08 -13.51 -7.73
N ALA A 20 -23.80 -14.47 -6.85
CA ALA A 20 -22.43 -14.82 -6.46
C ALA A 20 -21.56 -15.18 -7.68
N ASP A 21 -22.11 -15.85 -8.68
CA ASP A 21 -21.39 -16.20 -9.92
C ASP A 21 -21.02 -14.97 -10.76
N GLU A 22 -21.92 -13.98 -10.88
CA GLU A 22 -21.63 -12.71 -11.58
C GLU A 22 -20.52 -11.93 -10.86
N ILE A 23 -20.52 -11.90 -9.52
CA ILE A 23 -19.45 -11.28 -8.71
C ILE A 23 -18.12 -12.01 -8.90
N VAL A 24 -18.12 -13.35 -8.87
CA VAL A 24 -16.92 -14.17 -9.11
C VAL A 24 -16.37 -14.00 -10.53
N GLN A 25 -17.24 -13.90 -11.54
CA GLN A 25 -16.84 -13.63 -12.92
C GLN A 25 -16.20 -12.24 -13.08
N GLN A 26 -16.76 -11.21 -12.42
CA GLN A 26 -16.17 -9.87 -12.38
C GLN A 26 -14.79 -9.86 -11.73
N ALA A 27 -14.62 -10.52 -10.57
CA ALA A 27 -13.32 -10.64 -9.91
C ALA A 27 -12.29 -11.37 -10.79
N ARG A 28 -12.68 -12.47 -11.43
CA ARG A 28 -11.85 -13.21 -12.40
C ARG A 28 -11.44 -12.33 -13.59
N LYS A 29 -12.34 -11.48 -14.11
CA LYS A 29 -12.02 -10.54 -15.19
C LYS A 29 -10.97 -9.51 -14.76
N VAL A 30 -11.05 -8.98 -13.54
CA VAL A 30 -10.03 -8.03 -13.04
C VAL A 30 -8.67 -8.72 -12.86
N LEU A 31 -8.64 -9.96 -12.37
CA LEU A 31 -7.42 -10.77 -12.29
C LEU A 31 -6.82 -11.06 -13.67
N ASP A 32 -7.63 -11.46 -14.65
CA ASP A 32 -7.20 -11.67 -16.03
C ASP A 32 -6.59 -10.41 -16.66
N ILE A 33 -7.22 -9.24 -16.48
CA ILE A 33 -6.67 -7.96 -16.94
C ILE A 33 -5.34 -7.64 -16.23
N LYS A 34 -5.22 -7.91 -14.93
CA LYS A 34 -3.97 -7.72 -14.16
C LYS A 34 -2.86 -8.61 -14.72
N ASP A 35 -3.13 -9.89 -14.93
CA ASP A 35 -2.09 -10.87 -15.23
C ASP A 35 -1.69 -10.86 -16.72
N ASN A 36 -2.62 -10.53 -17.64
CA ASN A 36 -2.38 -10.53 -19.09
C ASN A 36 -2.23 -9.14 -19.74
N ALA A 37 -2.69 -8.05 -19.09
CA ALA A 37 -2.70 -6.71 -19.69
C ALA A 37 -2.08 -5.60 -18.82
N MET A 38 -1.52 -5.94 -17.65
CA MET A 38 -0.74 -5.04 -16.81
C MET A 38 0.70 -5.57 -16.61
N THR A 39 1.52 -4.79 -15.91
CA THR A 39 2.93 -5.07 -15.65
C THR A 39 3.28 -4.52 -14.28
N GLU A 40 3.86 -5.37 -13.43
CA GLU A 40 4.38 -4.95 -12.12
C GLU A 40 5.50 -3.91 -12.28
N GLY A 41 5.57 -2.93 -11.39
CA GLY A 41 6.51 -1.81 -11.48
C GLY A 41 6.13 -0.74 -12.51
N VAL A 42 4.99 -0.88 -13.20
CA VAL A 42 4.45 0.13 -14.14
C VAL A 42 2.99 0.44 -13.85
N HIS A 43 2.15 -0.59 -13.76
CA HIS A 43 0.70 -0.49 -13.62
C HIS A 43 0.23 -0.70 -12.17
N PHE A 44 0.94 -1.56 -11.44
CA PHE A 44 0.76 -1.85 -10.03
C PHE A 44 2.12 -2.23 -9.40
N GLY A 45 2.21 -2.26 -8.08
CA GLY A 45 3.39 -2.80 -7.39
C GLY A 45 3.27 -2.81 -5.87
N VAL A 46 3.98 -3.72 -5.21
CA VAL A 46 4.02 -3.82 -3.75
C VAL A 46 4.91 -2.72 -3.16
N ILE A 47 4.39 -1.98 -2.17
CA ILE A 47 5.20 -1.03 -1.38
C ILE A 47 5.83 -1.81 -0.21
N PRO A 48 7.12 -1.58 0.13
CA PRO A 48 7.77 -2.26 1.26
C PRO A 48 6.95 -2.19 2.55
N GLY A 49 6.66 -3.35 3.14
CA GLY A 49 5.82 -3.50 4.34
C GLY A 49 4.41 -4.01 4.04
N CYS A 50 3.81 -3.62 2.91
CA CYS A 50 2.45 -4.03 2.54
C CYS A 50 2.41 -5.45 1.97
N ARG A 51 1.31 -6.18 2.22
CA ARG A 51 1.12 -7.55 1.70
C ARG A 51 0.56 -7.57 0.27
N LYS A 52 -0.29 -6.61 -0.05
CA LYS A 52 -0.97 -6.47 -1.35
C LYS A 52 -0.28 -5.42 -2.24
N PRO A 53 -0.35 -5.56 -3.58
CA PRO A 53 0.12 -4.53 -4.49
C PRO A 53 -0.79 -3.29 -4.43
N SER A 54 -0.22 -2.11 -4.67
CA SER A 54 -0.99 -0.88 -4.91
C SER A 54 -1.36 -0.77 -6.38
N LEU A 55 -2.59 -0.36 -6.71
CA LEU A 55 -2.94 0.06 -8.08
C LEU A 55 -2.35 1.44 -8.36
N TRP A 56 -1.63 1.60 -9.48
CA TRP A 56 -1.09 2.90 -9.90
C TRP A 56 -1.91 3.50 -11.04
N LYS A 57 -1.65 4.77 -11.39
CA LYS A 57 -2.43 5.51 -12.40
C LYS A 57 -2.54 4.75 -13.73
N ALA A 58 -1.44 4.19 -14.24
CA ALA A 58 -1.45 3.44 -15.50
C ALA A 58 -2.30 2.15 -15.43
N GLY A 59 -2.31 1.47 -14.27
CA GLY A 59 -3.21 0.32 -14.04
C GLY A 59 -4.68 0.74 -13.96
N ALA A 60 -4.96 1.87 -13.32
CA ALA A 60 -6.32 2.43 -13.28
C ALA A 60 -6.81 2.86 -14.68
N GLU A 61 -5.95 3.43 -15.53
CA GLU A 61 -6.23 3.73 -16.95
C GLU A 61 -6.51 2.44 -17.75
N LYS A 62 -5.75 1.36 -17.52
CA LYS A 62 -6.01 0.04 -18.11
C LYS A 62 -7.37 -0.54 -17.72
N LEU A 63 -7.78 -0.42 -16.46
CA LEU A 63 -9.10 -0.85 -16.01
C LEU A 63 -10.21 0.01 -16.66
N CYS A 64 -10.04 1.34 -16.70
CA CYS A 64 -10.97 2.22 -17.44
C CYS A 64 -11.11 1.80 -18.91
N GLN A 65 -10.01 1.45 -19.59
CA GLN A 65 -10.05 0.95 -20.96
C GLN A 65 -10.83 -0.39 -21.07
N ALA A 66 -10.53 -1.35 -20.20
CA ALA A 66 -11.14 -2.70 -20.22
C ALA A 66 -12.63 -2.73 -19.80
N PHE A 67 -13.06 -1.77 -18.99
CA PHE A 67 -14.45 -1.58 -18.58
C PHE A 67 -15.17 -0.46 -19.35
N ARG A 68 -14.51 0.19 -20.32
CA ARG A 68 -15.02 1.35 -21.08
C ARG A 68 -15.59 2.46 -20.18
N LEU A 69 -14.84 2.83 -19.14
CA LEU A 69 -15.19 3.89 -18.20
C LEU A 69 -14.47 5.20 -18.57
N GLU A 70 -15.23 6.26 -18.73
CA GLU A 70 -14.76 7.64 -18.86
C GLU A 70 -14.64 8.27 -17.47
N PRO A 71 -13.44 8.66 -17.02
CA PRO A 71 -13.29 9.48 -15.82
C PRO A 71 -13.64 10.94 -16.09
N ARG A 72 -14.48 11.50 -15.23
CA ARG A 72 -14.84 12.92 -15.21
C ARG A 72 -14.38 13.52 -13.90
N PHE A 73 -13.62 14.61 -13.99
CA PHE A 73 -13.06 15.32 -12.84
C PHE A 73 -13.78 16.63 -12.59
N GLU A 74 -14.02 16.93 -11.33
CA GLU A 74 -14.37 18.26 -10.85
C GLU A 74 -13.35 18.64 -9.77
N THR A 75 -12.50 19.62 -10.06
CA THR A 75 -11.39 20.02 -9.19
C THR A 75 -11.60 21.44 -8.68
N VAL A 76 -11.50 21.61 -7.37
CA VAL A 76 -11.62 22.91 -6.68
C VAL A 76 -10.30 23.20 -5.97
N ALA A 77 -9.76 24.39 -6.21
CA ALA A 77 -8.62 24.92 -5.48
C ALA A 77 -9.10 25.76 -4.28
N ARG A 78 -8.32 25.74 -3.19
CA ARG A 78 -8.42 26.65 -2.06
C ARG A 78 -7.02 27.11 -1.68
N ASP A 79 -6.81 28.42 -1.70
CA ASP A 79 -5.60 29.05 -1.20
C ASP A 79 -5.86 29.86 0.09
N ASP A 80 -4.77 30.16 0.79
CA ASP A 80 -4.69 31.07 1.93
C ASP A 80 -3.25 31.62 1.95
N PRO A 81 -2.97 32.75 1.25
CA PRO A 81 -1.62 33.26 1.03
C PRO A 81 -0.91 33.72 2.32
N ASP A 82 -1.66 34.21 3.30
CA ASP A 82 -1.14 34.76 4.55
C ASP A 82 -0.76 33.64 5.55
N ARG A 83 -1.33 32.44 5.38
CA ARG A 83 -1.08 31.31 6.27
C ARG A 83 0.38 30.87 6.26
N THR A 84 1.01 30.98 7.42
CA THR A 84 2.38 30.53 7.65
C THR A 84 2.38 29.38 8.65
N VAL A 85 3.09 28.29 8.33
CA VAL A 85 3.23 27.12 9.19
C VAL A 85 4.70 26.75 9.34
N GLU A 86 5.17 26.77 10.59
CA GLU A 86 6.45 26.19 10.98
C GLU A 86 6.33 24.67 11.10
N TRP A 87 7.43 23.97 10.82
CA TRP A 87 7.45 22.52 10.86
C TRP A 87 8.81 21.93 11.18
N GLU A 88 8.77 20.71 11.69
CA GLU A 88 9.91 19.81 11.84
C GLU A 88 9.70 18.56 10.98
N LYS A 89 10.78 18.00 10.45
CA LYS A 89 10.84 16.70 9.78
C LYS A 89 12.16 16.02 10.13
N ILE A 90 12.13 14.71 10.32
CA ILE A 90 13.35 13.89 10.43
C ILE A 90 13.76 13.46 9.02
N GLU A 91 15.01 13.72 8.65
CA GLU A 91 15.59 13.24 7.39
C GLU A 91 15.92 11.75 7.52
N TYR A 92 15.39 10.93 6.59
CA TYR A 92 15.49 9.47 6.70
C TYR A 92 16.93 8.95 6.66
N GLN A 93 17.79 9.56 5.82
CA GLN A 93 19.17 9.12 5.61
C GLN A 93 20.09 9.48 6.79
N THR A 94 19.99 10.70 7.32
CA THR A 94 20.89 11.22 8.36
C THR A 94 20.31 11.14 9.78
N ARG A 95 19.01 10.81 9.91
CA ARG A 95 18.19 10.92 11.13
C ARG A 95 18.21 12.33 11.77
N ARG A 96 18.65 13.35 11.04
CA ARG A 96 18.72 14.73 11.51
C ARG A 96 17.33 15.38 11.52
N LYS A 97 17.03 16.15 12.56
CA LYS A 97 15.89 17.09 12.59
C LYS A 97 16.18 18.28 11.67
N ILE A 98 15.30 18.48 10.70
CA ILE A 98 15.26 19.65 9.83
C ILE A 98 13.99 20.43 10.17
N THR A 99 14.15 21.71 10.48
CA THR A 99 13.03 22.63 10.65
C THR A 99 12.90 23.55 9.44
N GLY A 100 11.71 24.09 9.23
CA GLY A 100 11.44 25.06 8.17
C GLY A 100 10.11 25.76 8.35
N THR A 101 9.88 26.77 7.53
CA THR A 101 8.66 27.59 7.55
C THR A 101 8.08 27.64 6.15
N THR A 102 6.84 27.18 5.99
CA THR A 102 6.10 27.29 4.73
C THR A 102 5.17 28.49 4.80
N LYS A 103 5.33 29.45 3.88
CA LYS A 103 4.40 30.57 3.68
C LYS A 103 3.42 30.25 2.56
N GLY A 104 2.18 30.69 2.72
CA GLY A 104 1.07 30.36 1.83
C GLY A 104 0.60 28.92 2.01
N PHE A 105 -0.70 28.72 1.82
CA PHE A 105 -1.35 27.42 1.77
C PHE A 105 -2.09 27.28 0.44
N LEU A 106 -2.02 26.08 -0.14
CA LEU A 106 -2.71 25.72 -1.37
C LEU A 106 -3.16 24.26 -1.27
N GLU A 107 -4.47 24.05 -1.33
CA GLU A 107 -5.14 22.74 -1.34
C GLU A 107 -5.92 22.57 -2.65
N TYR A 108 -5.75 21.43 -3.30
CA TYR A 108 -6.61 20.97 -4.38
C TYR A 108 -7.47 19.81 -3.88
N ARG A 109 -8.77 19.92 -4.12
CA ARG A 109 -9.76 18.88 -3.89
C ARG A 109 -10.37 18.49 -5.23
N ALA A 110 -9.93 17.35 -5.76
CA ALA A 110 -10.53 16.74 -6.92
C ALA A 110 -11.64 15.78 -6.49
N SER A 111 -12.70 15.70 -7.28
CA SER A 111 -13.65 14.60 -7.25
C SER A 111 -13.59 13.86 -8.60
N CYS A 112 -13.70 12.53 -8.57
CA CYS A 112 -13.75 11.71 -9.77
C CYS A 112 -15.07 10.94 -9.83
N SER A 113 -15.72 11.00 -10.99
CA SER A 113 -16.88 10.17 -11.35
C SER A 113 -16.53 9.30 -12.55
N LEU A 114 -17.00 8.07 -12.59
CA LEU A 114 -16.75 7.13 -13.69
C LEU A 114 -18.06 6.82 -14.42
N VAL A 115 -18.09 7.16 -15.71
CA VAL A 115 -19.24 6.97 -16.59
C VAL A 115 -18.96 5.86 -17.61
N HIS A 116 -19.81 4.85 -17.67
CA HIS A 116 -19.70 3.77 -18.65
C HIS A 116 -20.10 4.26 -20.04
N ILE A 117 -19.12 4.33 -20.95
CA ILE A 117 -19.25 4.97 -22.27
C ILE A 117 -20.42 4.41 -23.09
N PRO A 118 -20.67 3.09 -23.18
CA PRO A 118 -21.78 2.54 -23.96
C PRO A 118 -23.19 2.84 -23.41
N THR A 119 -23.35 3.04 -22.09
CA THR A 119 -24.69 3.22 -21.47
C THR A 119 -24.94 4.62 -20.93
N GLY A 120 -23.92 5.48 -20.85
CA GLY A 120 -24.00 6.79 -20.21
C GLY A 120 -24.19 6.72 -18.69
N GLU A 121 -24.10 5.53 -18.09
CA GLU A 121 -24.39 5.28 -16.69
C GLU A 121 -23.16 5.56 -15.81
N ALA A 122 -23.33 6.38 -14.77
CA ALA A 122 -22.27 6.60 -13.81
C ALA A 122 -22.21 5.45 -12.79
N TRP A 123 -21.17 4.62 -12.87
CA TRP A 123 -20.93 3.52 -11.94
C TRP A 123 -20.48 4.05 -10.57
N VAL A 124 -19.73 5.15 -10.55
CA VAL A 124 -19.23 5.81 -9.33
C VAL A 124 -19.32 7.32 -9.52
N ARG A 125 -19.64 8.05 -8.45
CA ARG A 125 -19.76 9.51 -8.46
C ARG A 125 -18.97 10.14 -7.31
N ASN A 126 -18.35 11.28 -7.58
CA ASN A 126 -17.78 12.22 -6.61
C ASN A 126 -16.77 11.62 -5.61
N VAL A 127 -15.96 10.63 -6.01
CA VAL A 127 -14.93 10.06 -5.14
C VAL A 127 -13.80 11.08 -4.97
N GLY A 128 -13.55 11.48 -3.73
CA GLY A 128 -12.63 12.57 -3.39
C GLY A 128 -11.16 12.19 -3.39
N GLY A 129 -10.33 13.12 -3.85
CA GLY A 129 -8.88 13.13 -3.65
C GLY A 129 -8.43 14.53 -3.25
N VAL A 130 -7.65 14.64 -2.19
CA VAL A 130 -7.11 15.91 -1.69
C VAL A 130 -5.59 15.88 -1.79
N CYS A 131 -4.97 17.01 -2.14
CA CYS A 131 -3.53 17.21 -2.06
C CYS A 131 -3.23 18.67 -1.70
N ASN A 132 -2.25 18.92 -0.82
CA ASN A 132 -1.89 20.28 -0.40
C ASN A 132 -0.38 20.48 -0.24
N ASN A 133 0.06 21.75 -0.27
CA ASN A 133 1.46 22.11 -0.18
C ASN A 133 2.11 21.80 1.19
N TYR A 134 1.35 21.50 2.24
CA TYR A 134 1.89 21.19 3.57
C TYR A 134 2.28 19.70 3.75
N GLU A 135 1.98 18.84 2.78
CA GLU A 135 2.47 17.46 2.78
C GLU A 135 4.01 17.40 2.81
N SER A 136 4.56 16.38 3.47
CA SER A 136 6.01 16.17 3.71
C SER A 136 6.91 16.11 2.46
N LYS A 137 6.33 16.10 1.26
CA LYS A 137 6.98 16.13 -0.05
C LYS A 137 7.04 17.54 -0.67
N TYR A 138 6.09 18.42 -0.36
CA TYR A 138 5.93 19.73 -1.00
C TYR A 138 6.22 20.91 -0.07
N ARG A 139 6.20 20.70 1.26
CA ARG A 139 6.31 21.79 2.26
C ARG A 139 7.58 22.65 2.18
N THR A 140 8.65 22.14 1.57
CA THR A 140 9.93 22.84 1.34
C THR A 140 9.95 23.66 0.06
N MET A 141 8.92 23.54 -0.79
CA MET A 141 8.83 24.17 -2.11
C MET A 141 7.90 25.38 -2.05
N ASN A 142 8.09 26.30 -2.99
CA ASN A 142 7.17 27.42 -3.21
C ASN A 142 5.78 26.87 -3.61
N PRO A 143 4.67 27.28 -2.94
CA PRO A 143 3.32 26.79 -3.25
C PRO A 143 2.91 26.94 -4.71
N TYR A 144 3.33 28.03 -5.36
CA TYR A 144 2.96 28.32 -6.75
C TYR A 144 3.67 27.41 -7.75
N ASP A 145 4.93 27.06 -7.51
CA ASP A 145 5.70 26.15 -8.38
C ASP A 145 5.15 24.72 -8.33
N VAL A 146 4.54 24.32 -7.20
CA VAL A 146 3.93 22.99 -7.03
C VAL A 146 2.44 22.94 -7.37
N ALA A 147 1.77 24.06 -7.70
CA ALA A 147 0.32 24.13 -7.88
C ALA A 147 -0.25 23.03 -8.81
N ASN A 148 0.23 22.96 -10.05
CA ASN A 148 -0.11 21.92 -11.05
C ASN A 148 0.32 20.50 -10.62
N THR A 149 1.31 20.37 -9.73
CA THR A 149 1.69 19.07 -9.14
C THR A 149 0.68 18.63 -8.09
N LEU A 150 0.19 19.55 -7.25
CA LEU A 150 -0.86 19.27 -6.25
C LEU A 150 -2.17 18.91 -6.92
N GLU A 151 -2.57 19.67 -7.95
CA GLU A 151 -3.77 19.42 -8.77
C GLU A 151 -3.77 18.01 -9.35
N LYS A 152 -2.74 17.66 -10.13
CA LYS A 152 -2.59 16.32 -10.73
C LYS A 152 -2.45 15.20 -9.71
N MET A 153 -1.95 15.49 -8.50
CA MET A 153 -1.89 14.53 -7.40
C MET A 153 -3.25 14.32 -6.74
N ALA A 154 -4.06 15.37 -6.55
CA ALA A 154 -5.42 15.27 -6.07
C ALA A 154 -6.29 14.46 -7.06
N GLU A 155 -6.23 14.79 -8.36
CA GLU A 155 -6.94 14.06 -9.42
C GLU A 155 -6.51 12.59 -9.49
N LYS A 156 -5.20 12.31 -9.43
CA LYS A 156 -4.70 10.91 -9.41
C LYS A 156 -5.23 10.14 -8.21
N ARG A 157 -5.29 10.74 -7.02
CA ARG A 157 -5.84 10.12 -5.81
C ARG A 157 -7.33 9.81 -5.98
N ALA A 158 -8.11 10.80 -6.46
CA ALA A 158 -9.53 10.64 -6.75
C ALA A 158 -9.79 9.54 -7.79
N PHE A 159 -9.00 9.53 -8.87
CA PHE A 159 -9.12 8.58 -9.98
C PHE A 159 -8.87 7.13 -9.57
N VAL A 160 -7.73 6.85 -8.92
CA VAL A 160 -7.38 5.48 -8.51
C VAL A 160 -8.42 4.94 -7.52
N ALA A 161 -8.85 5.76 -6.56
CA ALA A 161 -9.92 5.39 -5.62
C ALA A 161 -11.25 5.12 -6.35
N ALA A 162 -11.65 5.96 -7.31
CA ALA A 162 -12.87 5.75 -8.08
C ALA A 162 -12.84 4.44 -8.87
N VAL A 163 -11.70 4.11 -9.50
CA VAL A 163 -11.54 2.88 -10.28
C VAL A 163 -11.58 1.63 -9.40
N LEU A 164 -10.93 1.65 -8.24
CA LEU A 164 -10.98 0.54 -7.28
C LEU A 164 -12.42 0.24 -6.85
N ILE A 165 -13.21 1.28 -6.55
CA ILE A 165 -14.64 1.15 -6.19
C ILE A 165 -15.46 0.65 -7.38
N ALA A 166 -15.34 1.28 -8.56
CA ALA A 166 -16.18 0.99 -9.72
C ALA A 166 -15.96 -0.42 -10.31
N THR A 167 -14.75 -0.97 -10.16
CA THR A 167 -14.39 -2.28 -10.72
C THR A 167 -14.37 -3.41 -9.67
N ALA A 168 -14.65 -3.07 -8.40
CA ALA A 168 -14.47 -3.95 -7.24
C ALA A 168 -13.04 -4.52 -7.12
N ALA A 169 -12.04 -3.76 -7.56
CA ALA A 169 -10.64 -4.20 -7.62
C ALA A 169 -9.87 -4.03 -6.30
N SER A 170 -10.51 -3.49 -5.25
CA SER A 170 -9.93 -3.30 -3.92
C SER A 170 -9.35 -4.58 -3.33
N ASP A 171 -10.02 -5.72 -3.48
CA ASP A 171 -9.56 -7.00 -2.92
C ASP A 171 -8.17 -7.40 -3.43
N ILE A 172 -7.85 -6.99 -4.66
CA ILE A 172 -6.61 -7.29 -5.39
C ILE A 172 -5.53 -6.22 -5.14
N PHE A 173 -5.92 -4.95 -4.96
CA PHE A 173 -5.00 -3.80 -5.03
C PHE A 173 -5.04 -2.79 -3.86
N THR A 174 -5.69 -3.09 -2.73
CA THR A 174 -5.63 -2.18 -1.55
C THR A 174 -4.29 -2.21 -0.84
N GLN A 175 -3.96 -1.09 -0.20
CA GLN A 175 -3.01 -1.04 0.91
C GLN A 175 -3.78 -0.54 2.12
N ASP A 176 -4.14 -1.45 3.00
CA ASP A 176 -4.84 -1.11 4.22
C ASP A 176 -3.86 -0.41 5.18
N ILE A 177 -4.31 0.61 5.91
CA ILE A 177 -3.40 1.50 6.68
C ILE A 177 -2.67 0.73 7.80
N GLU A 178 -3.22 -0.41 8.22
CA GLU A 178 -2.68 -1.35 9.19
C GLU A 178 -1.45 -2.14 8.67
N ASP A 179 -1.26 -2.19 7.34
CA ASP A 179 -0.16 -2.90 6.66
C ASP A 179 1.15 -2.06 6.57
N LEU A 180 1.22 -0.90 7.25
CA LEU A 180 2.42 -0.03 7.30
C LEU A 180 3.11 -0.08 8.68
N PRO A 181 4.07 -0.99 8.92
CA PRO A 181 4.74 -1.16 10.22
C PRO A 181 5.70 -0.01 10.63
N HIS A 182 5.65 1.14 9.96
CA HIS A 182 6.57 2.27 10.16
C HIS A 182 5.87 3.64 10.28
N LEU A 183 4.54 3.66 10.49
CA LEU A 183 3.82 4.85 10.93
C LEU A 183 3.65 4.93 12.46
N ASN A 184 3.83 3.82 13.17
CA ASN A 184 3.79 3.79 14.64
C ASN A 184 5.13 4.28 15.23
N GLY A 185 5.26 5.60 15.32
CA GLY A 185 6.22 6.24 16.24
C GLY A 185 5.77 6.06 17.70
N GLU A 186 5.79 4.83 18.21
CA GLU A 186 5.35 4.52 19.57
C GLU A 186 6.39 4.92 20.62
N ASN A 187 6.32 6.18 21.03
CA ASN A 187 6.70 6.64 22.35
C ASN A 187 5.46 7.31 22.97
N GLY A 188 4.58 6.52 23.61
CA GLY A 188 3.28 7.00 24.06
C GLY A 188 2.53 6.00 24.93
N ASN A 189 2.86 5.96 26.22
CA ASN A 189 2.25 5.09 27.22
C ASN A 189 0.74 5.38 27.36
N GLY A 190 -0.15 4.45 26.97
CA GLY A 190 -1.60 4.68 26.93
C GLY A 190 -2.42 3.40 27.18
N ARG A 191 -3.00 3.27 28.38
CA ARG A 191 -3.78 2.09 28.78
C ARG A 191 -5.17 2.04 28.13
N GLN A 192 -5.49 0.88 27.54
CA GLN A 192 -6.79 0.21 27.45
C GLN A 192 -8.09 1.03 27.27
N ARG A 193 -8.88 0.62 26.26
CA ARG A 193 -10.27 0.25 26.53
C ARG A 193 -10.73 -0.94 25.68
N GLN A 194 -11.01 -2.06 26.33
CA GLN A 194 -11.70 -3.21 25.74
C GLN A 194 -13.21 -2.99 25.82
N THR A 195 -13.96 -3.33 24.77
CA THR A 195 -15.41 -3.58 24.85
C THR A 195 -15.78 -4.87 24.12
N ILE A 196 -15.86 -5.92 24.93
CA ILE A 196 -16.51 -7.24 24.79
C ILE A 196 -17.45 -7.42 23.58
N PRO A 197 -17.31 -8.49 22.77
CA PRO A 197 -18.34 -8.99 21.87
C PRO A 197 -19.34 -9.93 22.58
N THR A 198 -20.64 -9.72 22.39
CA THR A 198 -21.70 -10.61 22.91
C THR A 198 -21.91 -11.83 21.98
N ARG A 199 -22.18 -12.99 22.58
CA ARG A 199 -22.05 -14.33 21.98
C ARG A 199 -23.37 -15.11 22.03
N GLN A 200 -23.68 -15.87 20.97
CA GLN A 200 -24.53 -17.07 21.00
C GLN A 200 -24.01 -18.05 19.92
N ALA A 201 -23.99 -19.38 20.01
CA ALA A 201 -24.05 -20.41 21.05
C ALA A 201 -23.97 -21.78 20.30
N GLN A 202 -23.34 -22.88 20.77
CA GLN A 202 -22.74 -23.25 22.08
C GLN A 202 -21.22 -23.66 22.03
N THR A 203 -20.70 -24.90 21.87
CA THR A 203 -21.26 -26.29 21.65
C THR A 203 -20.29 -27.43 22.15
N GLN A 204 -20.67 -28.72 21.99
CA GLN A 204 -20.09 -30.02 22.46
C GLN A 204 -18.75 -30.42 21.78
N THR A 205 -17.77 -31.20 22.32
CA THR A 205 -17.46 -31.94 23.59
C THR A 205 -16.00 -32.50 23.52
N PRO A 206 -15.35 -33.18 24.52
CA PRO A 206 -15.40 -33.19 26.00
C PRO A 206 -13.93 -33.01 26.60
N PRO A 207 -13.40 -33.62 27.71
CA PRO A 207 -12.61 -32.82 28.68
C PRO A 207 -11.19 -33.30 29.12
N ARG A 208 -10.40 -32.34 29.63
CA ARG A 208 -9.34 -32.42 30.68
C ARG A 208 -8.20 -33.45 30.60
N THR A 209 -6.98 -32.91 30.68
CA THR A 209 -6.12 -33.07 31.88
C THR A 209 -5.27 -31.82 32.11
N HIS A 210 -5.10 -31.43 33.38
CA HIS A 210 -4.13 -30.39 33.77
C HIS A 210 -2.75 -31.02 33.94
N ASN A 211 -1.69 -30.28 33.62
CA ASN A 211 -0.42 -30.36 34.34
C ASN A 211 0.14 -28.94 34.47
N ASN A 212 0.56 -28.59 35.69
CA ASN A 212 1.31 -27.38 35.97
C ASN A 212 2.80 -27.68 35.79
N ALA A 213 3.50 -26.85 35.02
CA ALA A 213 4.93 -26.59 35.08
C ALA A 213 5.07 -25.16 34.52
N GLU A 214 5.26 -24.17 35.40
CA GLU A 214 6.58 -23.62 35.78
C GLU A 214 7.13 -22.65 34.73
N TYR A 215 7.60 -21.50 35.20
CA TYR A 215 8.09 -20.40 34.36
C TYR A 215 9.51 -20.71 33.91
N GLU A 216 9.71 -21.02 32.63
CA GLU A 216 11.04 -21.04 32.02
C GLU A 216 11.24 -19.88 31.04
N HIS A 217 12.52 -19.56 30.82
CA HIS A 217 13.01 -18.33 30.19
C HIS A 217 12.44 -18.11 28.77
N ARG A 218 12.17 -16.86 28.42
CA ARG A 218 12.04 -16.48 27.00
C ARG A 218 13.41 -16.63 26.34
N ASP A 219 13.51 -17.56 25.41
CA ASP A 219 14.65 -17.65 24.51
C ASP A 219 14.49 -16.61 23.39
N GLU A 220 15.39 -15.62 23.38
CA GLU A 220 15.40 -14.49 22.46
C GLU A 220 16.08 -14.90 21.14
N SER A 221 15.60 -15.99 20.56
CA SER A 221 16.20 -16.63 19.39
C SER A 221 16.22 -15.69 18.19
N VAL A 222 17.44 -15.27 17.82
CA VAL A 222 17.71 -14.41 16.66
C VAL A 222 17.20 -15.12 15.40
N ARG A 223 16.24 -14.49 14.72
CA ARG A 223 15.64 -15.06 13.51
C ARG A 223 16.71 -15.24 12.44
N CYS A 224 16.97 -16.48 12.03
CA CYS A 224 17.91 -16.79 10.96
C CYS A 224 17.39 -16.39 9.57
N ALA A 225 18.29 -16.32 8.60
CA ALA A 225 18.01 -16.15 7.18
C ALA A 225 17.11 -17.27 6.66
N THR A 226 16.23 -16.96 5.72
CA THR A 226 15.38 -17.99 5.08
C THR A 226 16.18 -18.82 4.08
N ASP A 227 15.78 -20.07 3.85
CA ASP A 227 16.44 -21.00 2.90
C ASP A 227 16.68 -20.38 1.52
N LYS A 228 15.76 -19.51 1.06
CA LYS A 228 15.88 -18.76 -0.20
C LYS A 228 17.01 -17.73 -0.17
N GLN A 229 17.21 -17.05 0.95
CA GLN A 229 18.32 -16.11 1.14
C GLN A 229 19.65 -16.86 1.25
N VAL A 230 19.69 -17.97 1.99
CA VAL A 230 20.88 -18.82 2.12
C VAL A 230 21.29 -19.41 0.77
N ALA A 231 20.33 -19.93 -0.01
CA ALA A 231 20.57 -20.42 -1.38
C ALA A 231 21.06 -19.31 -2.32
N TYR A 232 20.53 -18.09 -2.18
CA TYR A 232 20.99 -16.94 -2.98
C TYR A 232 22.42 -16.53 -2.62
N ILE A 233 22.76 -16.44 -1.33
CA ILE A 233 24.11 -16.14 -0.83
C ILE A 233 25.10 -17.19 -1.35
N ARG A 234 24.77 -18.49 -1.23
CA ARG A 234 25.57 -19.60 -1.75
C ARG A 234 25.86 -19.45 -3.24
N GLY A 235 24.83 -19.15 -4.05
CA GLY A 235 24.98 -18.90 -5.48
C GLY A 235 25.81 -17.66 -5.83
N GLN A 236 25.84 -16.62 -5.00
CA GLN A 236 26.74 -15.47 -5.20
C GLN A 236 28.20 -15.82 -4.88
N LEU A 237 28.46 -16.55 -3.79
CA LEU A 237 29.81 -17.03 -3.43
C LEU A 237 30.39 -17.92 -4.53
N GLU A 238 29.61 -18.90 -5.02
CA GLU A 238 30.00 -19.78 -6.13
C GLU A 238 30.30 -18.98 -7.41
N ARG A 239 29.45 -18.01 -7.76
CA ARG A 239 29.61 -17.18 -8.97
C ARG A 239 30.83 -16.25 -8.90
N LYS A 240 31.21 -15.77 -7.70
CA LYS A 240 32.43 -14.99 -7.47
C LYS A 240 33.67 -15.87 -7.30
N GLY A 241 33.51 -17.19 -7.14
CA GLY A 241 34.61 -18.13 -6.90
C GLY A 241 35.25 -18.01 -5.51
N ILE A 242 34.54 -17.41 -4.54
CA ILE A 242 35.04 -17.19 -3.18
C ILE A 242 34.98 -18.52 -2.41
N PRO A 243 36.10 -19.08 -1.94
CA PRO A 243 36.09 -20.26 -1.09
C PRO A 243 35.39 -19.97 0.22
N ALA A 244 34.54 -20.89 0.70
CA ALA A 244 33.82 -20.72 1.96
C ALA A 244 34.74 -20.41 3.16
N LYS A 245 35.98 -20.91 3.14
CA LYS A 245 37.01 -20.61 4.16
C LYS A 245 37.40 -19.12 4.22
N ASP A 246 37.50 -18.47 3.07
CA ASP A 246 37.89 -17.06 2.99
C ASP A 246 36.70 -16.16 3.34
N PHE A 247 35.47 -16.62 3.04
CA PHE A 247 34.24 -15.99 3.52
C PHE A 247 34.12 -16.03 5.05
N PHE A 248 34.21 -17.20 5.69
CA PHE A 248 34.02 -17.30 7.14
C PHE A 248 35.09 -16.55 7.95
N LYS A 249 36.28 -16.30 7.40
CA LYS A 249 37.32 -15.51 8.07
C LYS A 249 36.87 -14.11 8.48
N ASP A 250 35.97 -13.49 7.73
CA ASP A 250 35.45 -12.14 8.02
C ASP A 250 34.11 -12.17 8.79
N TRP A 251 33.56 -13.36 9.09
CA TRP A 251 32.22 -13.55 9.68
C TRP A 251 32.17 -14.58 10.84
N GLU A 252 33.29 -15.17 11.23
CA GLU A 252 33.37 -16.25 12.24
C GLU A 252 32.92 -15.85 13.65
N GLU A 253 32.94 -14.55 13.99
CA GLU A 253 32.42 -14.03 15.26
C GLU A 253 30.89 -13.85 15.27
N GLU A 254 30.24 -13.86 14.09
CA GLU A 254 28.81 -13.58 13.92
C GLU A 254 27.96 -14.82 13.59
N PHE A 255 28.51 -15.79 12.84
CA PHE A 255 27.85 -17.07 12.57
C PHE A 255 28.78 -18.18 12.05
N ASP A 256 28.55 -19.40 12.55
CA ASP A 256 29.34 -20.61 12.29
C ASP A 256 29.07 -21.25 10.91
N SER A 257 27.93 -20.93 10.27
CA SER A 257 27.47 -21.61 9.05
C SER A 257 26.57 -20.72 8.19
N LEU A 258 26.44 -21.04 6.90
CA LEU A 258 25.54 -20.32 5.99
C LEU A 258 24.06 -20.45 6.38
N ASP A 259 23.70 -21.54 7.07
CA ASP A 259 22.33 -21.85 7.47
C ASP A 259 21.96 -21.19 8.82
N THR A 260 22.95 -20.67 9.57
CA THR A 260 22.78 -19.94 10.85
C THR A 260 22.94 -18.43 10.73
N ILE A 261 23.04 -17.87 9.51
CA ILE A 261 23.17 -16.42 9.29
C ILE A 261 21.99 -15.67 9.94
N PRO A 262 22.22 -14.71 10.86
CA PRO A 262 21.18 -13.82 11.39
C PRO A 262 20.48 -13.02 10.28
N PHE A 263 19.15 -12.94 10.30
CA PHE A 263 18.36 -12.27 9.25
C PHE A 263 18.74 -10.80 9.05
N ASN A 264 19.20 -10.12 10.12
CA ASN A 264 19.70 -8.74 10.06
C ASN A 264 20.99 -8.59 9.25
N LEU A 265 21.88 -9.60 9.26
CA LEU A 265 23.19 -9.54 8.58
C LEU A 265 23.14 -9.95 7.10
N VAL A 266 22.02 -10.47 6.61
CA VAL A 266 21.87 -10.92 5.21
C VAL A 266 22.24 -9.85 4.19
N ASN A 267 21.91 -8.58 4.46
CA ASN A 267 22.22 -7.48 3.55
C ASN A 267 23.71 -7.11 3.56
N ASP A 268 24.36 -7.23 4.72
CA ASP A 268 25.76 -6.89 4.93
C ASP A 268 26.67 -7.97 4.34
N VAL A 269 26.31 -9.24 4.52
CA VAL A 269 26.90 -10.39 3.80
C VAL A 269 26.79 -10.19 2.28
N LEU A 270 25.63 -9.79 1.77
CA LEU A 270 25.45 -9.50 0.34
C LEU A 270 26.13 -8.21 -0.13
N ALA A 271 26.48 -7.28 0.75
CA ALA A 271 27.35 -6.14 0.43
C ALA A 271 28.80 -6.60 0.30
N TRP A 272 29.33 -7.31 1.30
CA TRP A 272 30.67 -7.88 1.29
C TRP A 272 30.93 -8.75 0.05
N ILE A 273 30.01 -9.65 -0.33
CA ILE A 273 30.17 -10.50 -1.54
C ILE A 273 30.20 -9.68 -2.85
N ARG A 274 29.67 -8.45 -2.87
CA ARG A 274 29.77 -7.57 -4.04
C ARG A 274 31.14 -6.87 -4.13
N GLU A 275 31.77 -6.63 -2.98
CA GLU A 275 33.02 -5.86 -2.84
C GLU A 275 34.29 -6.71 -3.02
N GLN A 276 34.21 -8.03 -2.80
CA GLN A 276 35.23 -9.03 -3.16
C GLN A 276 35.23 -9.34 -4.67
#